data_AF-A0A8S9XDS4-F1
#
_entry.id   AF-A0A8S9XDS4-F1
#
_cell.length_a   1.000
_cell.length_b   1.000
_cell.length_c   1.000
_cell.angle_alpha   90.00
_cell.angle_beta   90.00
_cell.angle_gamma   90.00
#
_symmetry.space_group_name_H-M   'P 1'
#
loop_
_entity.id
_entity.type
_entity.pdbx_description
1 polymer ?
#
loop_
_entity_poly.entity_id
_entity_poly.type
_entity_poly.pdbx_seq_one_letter_code
_entity_poly.pdbx_strand_id
1 'polypeptide(L)'
;MSWKMFRQFPQLLSGSVYSLTGNRLLDIGLCGIIASIIDLDHFYAARSFSLKAATSLDRRPPLHCTSFWLVLLSLALVSSKNINFYNVESGGNVVLDTITEAWVNEKLSPEILPHKADFIEVMMEQIDQMEENVLQLQKTDLRSIIHRQELERIRYLIRSYLRTRLDKIELYSLWVFKNQGVLSPQELVYLKEYLSLSVAPLKNLCDRMPGPCGQINPRQMEIAPDLETHVFAKSKVDLPDTIIVNDGPREEEITINKDSQRIVPYASIREYVRNNQIKLI
;
A
#
# COMPACT_ATOMS: atom_id res chain seq x y z
N MET A 1 15.05 -6.59 -18.34
CA MET A 1 14.55 -5.49 -17.47
C MET A 1 14.69 -4.18 -18.24
N SER A 2 13.61 -3.73 -18.88
CA SER A 2 13.67 -2.68 -19.90
C SER A 2 13.68 -1.29 -19.25
N TRP A 3 14.74 -0.53 -19.52
CA TRP A 3 14.95 0.88 -19.15
C TRP A 3 13.85 1.86 -19.65
N LYS A 4 12.80 1.36 -20.31
CA LYS A 4 11.65 2.16 -20.78
C LYS A 4 10.81 2.73 -19.63
N MET A 5 10.69 2.03 -18.50
CA MET A 5 9.83 2.47 -17.38
C MET A 5 10.36 3.73 -16.67
N PHE A 6 11.69 3.87 -16.54
CA PHE A 6 12.30 5.01 -15.84
C PHE A 6 12.29 6.31 -16.68
N ARG A 7 12.20 6.21 -18.02
CA ARG A 7 12.08 7.38 -18.90
C ARG A 7 10.67 7.99 -18.94
N GLN A 8 9.63 7.25 -18.55
CA GLN A 8 8.25 7.74 -18.53
C GLN A 8 7.89 8.49 -17.23
N PHE A 9 8.82 8.56 -16.28
CA PHE A 9 8.64 9.19 -14.97
C PHE A 9 8.19 10.67 -15.01
N PRO A 10 8.61 11.52 -15.97
CA PRO A 10 8.11 12.90 -16.07
C PRO A 10 6.76 13.04 -16.81
N GLN A 11 6.37 12.07 -17.65
CA GLN A 11 5.14 12.16 -18.44
C GLN A 11 3.88 11.85 -17.62
N LEU A 12 4.02 11.12 -16.50
CA LEU A 12 2.95 10.85 -15.55
C LEU A 12 2.59 12.05 -14.65
N LEU A 13 3.43 13.09 -14.61
CA LEU A 13 3.21 14.32 -13.85
C LEU A 13 2.58 15.46 -14.67
N SER A 14 2.48 15.30 -16.00
CA SER A 14 1.71 16.22 -16.82
C SER A 14 0.24 15.89 -16.66
N GLY A 15 -0.38 16.48 -15.63
CA GLY A 15 -1.82 16.47 -15.45
C GLY A 15 -2.50 16.79 -16.77
N SER A 16 -3.41 15.90 -17.18
CA SER A 16 -4.26 16.08 -18.35
C SER A 16 -4.85 17.49 -18.29
N VAL A 17 -4.35 18.37 -19.17
CA VAL A 17 -5.00 19.65 -19.49
C VAL A 17 -6.44 19.28 -19.85
N TYR A 18 -7.37 19.65 -18.96
CA TYR A 18 -8.75 19.19 -19.01
C TYR A 18 -9.44 19.74 -20.26
N SER A 19 -9.46 18.98 -21.35
CA SER A 19 -10.26 19.34 -22.52
C SER A 19 -11.73 19.00 -22.26
N LEU A 20 -12.62 20.01 -22.41
CA LEU A 20 -14.06 19.81 -22.38
C LEU A 20 -14.48 18.94 -23.56
N THR A 21 -14.66 17.65 -23.31
CA THR A 21 -15.19 16.69 -24.29
C THR A 21 -16.73 16.67 -24.21
N GLY A 22 -17.40 16.48 -25.35
CA GLY A 22 -18.87 16.59 -25.49
C GLY A 22 -19.71 15.76 -24.51
N ASN A 23 -19.20 14.62 -24.03
CA ASN A 23 -19.89 13.80 -23.03
C ASN A 23 -20.04 14.54 -21.67
N ARG A 24 -19.09 15.41 -21.31
CA ARG A 24 -19.18 16.17 -20.06
C ARG A 24 -20.23 17.29 -20.12
N LEU A 25 -20.51 17.82 -21.31
CA LEU A 25 -21.61 18.79 -21.49
C LEU A 25 -22.96 18.12 -21.33
N LEU A 26 -23.09 16.86 -21.80
CA LEU A 26 -24.28 16.05 -21.53
C LEU A 26 -24.43 15.74 -20.05
N ASP A 27 -23.34 15.42 -19.34
CA ASP A 27 -23.37 15.19 -17.89
C ASP A 27 -23.78 16.44 -17.10
N ILE A 28 -23.26 17.61 -17.48
CA ILE A 28 -23.65 18.90 -16.90
C ILE A 28 -25.13 19.20 -17.19
N GLY A 29 -25.58 18.95 -18.43
CA GLY A 29 -26.97 19.11 -18.82
C GLY A 29 -27.92 18.19 -18.05
N LEU A 30 -27.56 16.91 -17.90
CA LEU A 30 -28.29 15.93 -17.11
C LEU A 30 -28.35 16.33 -15.63
N CYS A 31 -27.23 16.81 -15.07
CA CYS A 31 -27.19 17.30 -13.70
C CYS A 31 -28.12 18.51 -13.50
N GLY A 32 -28.15 19.43 -14.47
CA GLY A 32 -29.07 20.58 -14.47
C GLY A 32 -30.55 20.17 -14.56
N ILE A 33 -30.87 19.17 -15.39
CA ILE A 33 -32.24 18.62 -15.49
C ILE A 33 -32.65 17.96 -14.18
N ILE A 34 -31.77 17.16 -13.57
CA ILE A 34 -32.03 16.50 -12.29
C ILE A 34 -32.22 17.52 -11.17
N ALA A 35 -31.39 18.56 -11.10
CA ALA A 35 -31.54 19.66 -10.14
C ALA A 35 -32.88 20.40 -10.31
N SER A 36 -33.27 20.68 -11.56
CA SER A 36 -34.55 21.33 -11.87
C SER A 36 -35.77 20.48 -11.45
N ILE A 37 -35.70 19.15 -11.62
CA ILE A 37 -36.76 18.23 -11.18
C ILE A 37 -36.92 18.25 -9.65
N ILE A 38 -35.82 18.41 -8.91
CA ILE A 38 -35.82 18.51 -7.44
C ILE A 38 -36.47 19.82 -6.98
N ASP A 39 -36.21 20.92 -7.68
CA ASP A 39 -36.86 22.21 -7.40
C ASP A 39 -38.36 22.16 -7.68
N LEU A 40 -38.81 21.44 -8.73
CA LEU A 40 -40.22 21.25 -9.07
C LEU A 40 -41.01 20.43 -8.03
N ASP A 41 -40.39 19.51 -7.29
CA ASP A 41 -41.06 18.73 -6.23
C ASP A 41 -41.58 19.62 -5.09
N HIS A 42 -40.84 20.69 -4.75
CA HIS A 42 -41.27 21.68 -3.75
C HIS A 42 -42.49 22.49 -4.22
N PHE A 43 -42.53 22.86 -5.51
CA PHE A 43 -43.68 23.56 -6.10
C PHE A 43 -44.91 22.67 -6.20
N TYR A 44 -44.73 21.38 -6.51
CA TYR A 44 -45.82 20.39 -6.55
C TYR A 44 -46.41 20.15 -5.16
N ALA A 45 -45.56 19.97 -4.14
CA ALA A 45 -45.99 19.80 -2.76
C ALA A 45 -46.68 21.05 -2.17
N ALA A 46 -46.26 22.24 -2.60
CA ALA A 46 -46.89 23.51 -2.21
C ALA A 46 -48.24 23.79 -2.90
N ARG A 47 -48.60 23.03 -3.96
CA ARG A 47 -49.76 23.29 -4.84
C ARG A 47 -49.88 24.76 -5.30
N SER A 48 -48.75 25.47 -5.35
CA SER A 48 -48.70 26.91 -5.56
C SER A 48 -47.37 27.30 -6.19
N PHE A 49 -47.41 28.17 -7.21
CA PHE A 49 -46.21 28.71 -7.87
C PHE A 49 -45.57 29.89 -7.10
N SER A 50 -45.98 30.11 -5.84
CA SER A 50 -45.41 31.16 -4.99
C SER A 50 -44.14 30.68 -4.29
N LEU A 51 -43.04 31.39 -4.52
CA LEU A 51 -41.74 31.15 -3.85
C LEU A 51 -41.84 31.13 -2.31
N LYS A 52 -42.72 31.96 -1.74
CA LYS A 52 -42.98 31.99 -0.30
C LYS A 52 -43.67 30.72 0.20
N ALA A 53 -44.53 30.11 -0.63
CA ALA A 53 -45.21 28.87 -0.29
C ALA A 53 -44.31 27.64 -0.46
N ALA A 54 -43.44 27.62 -1.48
CA ALA A 54 -42.49 26.53 -1.73
C ALA A 54 -41.40 26.42 -0.65
N THR A 55 -41.05 27.54 0.01
CA THR A 55 -40.02 27.61 1.06
C THR A 55 -40.55 27.47 2.48
N SER A 56 -41.87 27.39 2.68
CA SER A 56 -42.53 27.35 3.99
C SER A 56 -43.28 26.04 4.28
N LEU A 57 -42.89 24.91 3.68
CA LEU A 57 -43.55 23.62 3.93
C LEU A 57 -43.12 22.97 5.26
N ASP A 58 -44.10 22.55 6.06
CA ASP A 58 -43.90 21.82 7.34
C ASP A 58 -43.36 20.38 7.15
N ARG A 59 -43.49 19.80 5.95
CA ARG A 59 -43.02 18.44 5.63
C ARG A 59 -42.08 18.48 4.42
N ARG A 60 -40.94 17.79 4.53
CA ARG A 60 -39.99 17.63 3.42
C ARG A 60 -40.66 16.82 2.29
N PRO A 61 -40.56 17.26 1.03
CA PRO A 61 -41.22 16.61 -0.08
C PRO A 61 -40.51 15.27 -0.41
N PRO A 62 -41.25 14.29 -0.99
CA PRO A 62 -40.84 12.89 -1.00
C PRO A 62 -39.60 12.58 -1.85
N LEU A 63 -39.28 13.38 -2.88
CA LEU A 63 -38.09 13.17 -3.72
C LEU A 63 -36.81 13.75 -3.08
N HIS A 64 -36.95 14.56 -2.03
CA HIS A 64 -35.84 15.15 -1.30
C HIS A 64 -35.33 14.30 -0.13
N CYS A 65 -36.01 13.18 0.15
CA CYS A 65 -35.55 12.23 1.13
C CYS A 65 -34.23 11.63 0.64
N THR A 66 -33.16 11.87 1.39
CA THR A 66 -31.87 11.18 1.26
C THR A 66 -32.04 9.67 1.12
N SER A 67 -33.14 9.11 1.64
CA SER A 67 -33.60 7.75 1.43
C SER A 67 -33.73 7.31 -0.03
N PHE A 68 -34.21 8.16 -0.96
CA PHE A 68 -34.33 7.78 -2.38
C PHE A 68 -32.95 7.66 -3.04
N TRP A 69 -32.06 8.61 -2.77
CA TRP A 69 -30.67 8.57 -3.24
C TRP A 69 -29.89 7.42 -2.58
N LEU A 70 -30.14 7.12 -1.31
CA LEU A 70 -29.57 5.96 -0.62
C LEU A 70 -30.10 4.64 -1.19
N VAL A 71 -31.38 4.57 -1.57
CA VAL A 71 -31.98 3.40 -2.21
C VAL A 71 -31.44 3.23 -3.63
N LEU A 72 -31.36 4.29 -4.43
CA LEU A 72 -30.76 4.27 -5.77
C LEU A 72 -29.28 3.87 -5.71
N LEU A 73 -28.53 4.44 -4.76
CA LEU A 73 -27.13 4.07 -4.51
C LEU A 73 -27.02 2.62 -4.06
N SER A 74 -27.90 2.15 -3.16
CA SER A 74 -27.92 0.76 -2.73
C SER A 74 -28.26 -0.20 -3.88
N LEU A 75 -29.18 0.16 -4.77
CA LEU A 75 -29.57 -0.64 -5.92
C LEU A 75 -28.46 -0.67 -6.98
N ALA A 76 -27.80 0.47 -7.20
CA ALA A 76 -26.62 0.59 -8.07
C ALA A 76 -25.44 -0.22 -7.51
N LEU A 77 -25.23 -0.20 -6.19
CA LEU A 77 -24.24 -1.03 -5.51
C LEU A 77 -24.59 -2.53 -5.56
N VAL A 78 -25.86 -2.90 -5.44
CA VAL A 78 -26.32 -4.30 -5.57
C VAL A 78 -26.18 -4.78 -7.03
N SER A 79 -26.50 -3.93 -8.01
CA SER A 79 -26.28 -4.22 -9.43
C SER A 79 -24.79 -4.31 -9.78
N SER A 80 -23.95 -3.49 -9.14
CA SER A 80 -22.48 -3.57 -9.23
C SER A 80 -21.91 -4.83 -8.58
N LYS A 81 -22.46 -5.26 -7.43
CA LYS A 81 -22.09 -6.52 -6.75
C LYS A 81 -22.38 -7.75 -7.61
N ASN A 82 -23.41 -7.71 -8.44
CA ASN A 82 -23.73 -8.80 -9.38
C ASN A 82 -22.79 -8.88 -10.60
N ILE A 83 -21.98 -7.84 -10.88
CA ILE A 83 -21.15 -7.79 -12.10
C ILE A 83 -19.64 -7.95 -11.83
N ASN A 84 -19.15 -7.74 -10.59
CA ASN A 84 -17.70 -7.69 -10.34
C ASN A 84 -17.13 -8.61 -9.24
N PHE A 85 -17.89 -9.57 -8.71
CA PHE A 85 -17.30 -10.55 -7.78
C PHE A 85 -16.67 -11.78 -8.46
N TYR A 86 -16.80 -11.93 -9.78
CA TYR A 86 -16.42 -13.16 -10.48
C TYR A 86 -15.04 -13.19 -11.15
N ASN A 87 -14.30 -12.08 -11.28
CA ASN A 87 -13.01 -12.06 -12.01
C ASN A 87 -11.83 -11.46 -11.22
N VAL A 88 -11.83 -11.59 -9.89
CA VAL A 88 -10.55 -11.70 -9.16
C VAL A 88 -10.44 -13.18 -8.81
N GLU A 89 -9.93 -13.96 -9.76
CA GLU A 89 -9.73 -15.40 -9.64
C GLU A 89 -9.08 -15.72 -8.29
N SER A 90 -9.63 -16.71 -7.60
CA SER A 90 -9.35 -17.11 -6.21
C SER A 90 -7.88 -17.26 -5.80
N GLY A 91 -6.91 -17.18 -6.70
CA GLY A 91 -5.48 -17.12 -6.39
C GLY A 91 -4.94 -15.71 -6.11
N GLY A 92 -5.46 -14.66 -6.75
CA GLY A 92 -4.93 -13.29 -6.64
C GLY A 92 -5.11 -12.66 -5.26
N ASN A 93 -6.22 -12.97 -4.59
CA ASN A 93 -6.48 -12.46 -3.23
C ASN A 93 -5.50 -13.04 -2.20
N VAL A 94 -5.13 -14.32 -2.34
CA VAL A 94 -4.17 -14.98 -1.43
C VAL A 94 -2.77 -14.38 -1.57
N VAL A 95 -2.35 -14.10 -2.81
CA VAL A 95 -1.06 -13.43 -3.09
C VAL A 95 -1.07 -12.01 -2.54
N LEU A 96 -2.16 -11.26 -2.75
CA LEU A 96 -2.33 -9.91 -2.22
C LEU A 96 -2.28 -9.87 -0.69
N ASP A 97 -2.97 -10.79 -0.01
CA ASP A 97 -2.94 -10.88 1.44
C ASP A 97 -1.53 -11.17 1.94
N THR A 98 -0.84 -12.12 1.29
CA THR A 98 0.54 -12.48 1.62
C THR A 98 1.50 -11.30 1.49
N ILE A 99 1.38 -10.49 0.43
CA ILE A 99 2.25 -9.31 0.23
C ILE A 99 1.84 -8.17 1.15
N THR A 100 0.55 -7.99 1.43
CA THR A 100 0.08 -7.01 2.41
C THR A 100 0.68 -7.32 3.78
N GLU A 101 0.74 -8.60 4.16
CA GLU A 101 1.41 -9.03 5.38
C GLU A 101 2.92 -8.82 5.36
N ALA A 102 3.58 -9.21 4.26
CA ALA A 102 5.02 -8.96 4.10
C ALA A 102 5.34 -7.46 4.18
N TRP A 103 4.48 -6.60 3.63
CA TRP A 103 4.61 -5.15 3.68
C TRP A 103 4.47 -4.57 5.08
N VAL A 104 3.47 -5.00 5.84
CA VAL A 104 3.31 -4.58 7.24
C VAL A 104 4.49 -5.05 8.08
N ASN A 105 4.89 -6.32 7.92
CA ASN A 105 6.04 -6.88 8.63
C ASN A 105 7.35 -6.15 8.29
N GLU A 106 7.55 -5.80 7.02
CA GLU A 106 8.73 -5.04 6.59
C GLU A 106 8.72 -3.63 7.18
N LYS A 107 7.57 -2.96 7.27
CA LYS A 107 7.51 -1.61 7.87
C LYS A 107 7.81 -1.58 9.37
N LEU A 108 7.39 -2.61 10.09
CA LEU A 108 7.47 -2.64 11.55
C LEU A 108 8.69 -3.38 12.08
N SER A 109 9.44 -4.08 11.23
CA SER A 109 10.67 -4.75 11.62
C SER A 109 11.87 -3.80 11.62
N PRO A 110 12.74 -3.84 12.65
CA PRO A 110 13.95 -3.02 12.69
C PRO A 110 15.03 -3.50 11.71
N GLU A 111 15.04 -4.80 11.36
CA GLU A 111 15.94 -5.38 10.36
C GLU A 111 15.27 -5.60 9.00
N ILE A 112 16.05 -5.87 7.96
CA ILE A 112 15.54 -6.27 6.65
C ILE A 112 15.11 -7.75 6.67
N LEU A 113 13.89 -8.03 6.19
CA LEU A 113 13.34 -9.39 6.13
C LEU A 113 13.68 -10.09 4.81
N PRO A 114 13.52 -11.43 4.70
CA PRO A 114 13.73 -12.15 3.44
C PRO A 114 12.80 -11.67 2.32
N HIS A 115 13.40 -11.35 1.17
CA HIS A 115 12.66 -10.86 0.01
C HIS A 115 11.67 -11.91 -0.53
N LYS A 116 10.40 -11.54 -0.66
CA LYS A 116 9.33 -12.36 -1.25
C LYS A 116 9.23 -12.17 -2.78
N ALA A 117 10.31 -12.52 -3.50
CA ALA A 117 10.42 -12.30 -4.96
C ALA A 117 9.27 -12.94 -5.75
N ASP A 118 9.01 -14.22 -5.50
CA ASP A 118 8.04 -15.02 -6.25
C ASP A 118 6.65 -14.38 -6.25
N PHE A 119 6.19 -13.90 -5.08
CA PHE A 119 4.88 -13.26 -4.95
C PHE A 119 4.83 -11.91 -5.67
N ILE A 120 5.93 -11.15 -5.65
CA ILE A 120 6.00 -9.84 -6.33
C ILE A 120 5.98 -10.04 -7.84
N GLU A 121 6.70 -11.03 -8.38
CA GLU A 121 6.69 -11.35 -9.80
C GLU A 121 5.29 -11.75 -10.26
N VAL A 122 4.60 -12.61 -9.51
CA VAL A 122 3.21 -13.00 -9.78
C VAL A 122 2.28 -11.77 -9.78
N MET A 123 2.42 -10.86 -8.81
CA MET A 123 1.58 -9.66 -8.78
C MET A 123 1.87 -8.70 -9.93
N MET A 124 3.13 -8.57 -10.35
CA MET A 124 3.48 -7.73 -11.49
C MET A 124 2.84 -8.27 -12.78
N GLU A 125 2.88 -9.59 -12.98
CA GLU A 125 2.18 -10.24 -14.10
C GLU A 125 0.66 -10.02 -14.03
N GLN A 126 0.06 -10.15 -12.85
CA GLN A 126 -1.37 -9.90 -12.64
C GLN A 126 -1.76 -8.44 -12.94
N ILE A 127 -0.90 -7.47 -12.58
CA ILE A 127 -1.13 -6.05 -12.89
C ILE A 127 -1.12 -5.84 -14.40
N ASP A 128 -0.16 -6.43 -15.12
CA ASP A 128 -0.04 -6.29 -16.57
C ASP A 128 -1.26 -6.89 -17.29
N GLN A 129 -1.69 -8.09 -16.87
CA GLN A 129 -2.90 -8.74 -17.39
C GLN A 129 -4.16 -7.92 -17.11
N MET A 130 -4.32 -7.40 -15.89
CA MET A 130 -5.46 -6.55 -15.54
C MET A 130 -5.44 -5.23 -16.30
N GLU A 131 -4.27 -4.66 -16.58
CA GLU A 131 -4.15 -3.43 -17.36
C GLU A 131 -4.59 -3.64 -18.80
N GLU A 132 -4.18 -4.75 -19.44
CA GLU A 132 -4.64 -5.11 -20.78
C GLU A 132 -6.17 -5.31 -20.82
N ASN A 133 -6.72 -5.98 -19.81
CA ASN A 133 -8.17 -6.18 -19.67
C ASN A 133 -8.93 -4.85 -19.53
N VAL A 134 -8.40 -3.88 -18.76
CA VAL A 134 -9.03 -2.56 -18.60
C VAL A 134 -9.00 -1.75 -19.90
N LEU A 135 -7.96 -1.89 -20.73
CA LEU A 135 -7.86 -1.20 -22.02
C LEU A 135 -8.94 -1.66 -23.02
N GLN A 136 -9.39 -2.91 -22.92
CA GLN A 136 -10.45 -3.46 -23.77
C GLN A 136 -11.86 -2.99 -23.36
N LEU A 137 -12.02 -2.47 -22.14
CA LEU A 137 -13.31 -1.99 -21.63
C LEU A 137 -13.64 -0.56 -22.07
N GLN A 138 -14.92 -0.24 -22.18
CA GLN A 138 -15.36 1.12 -22.46
C GLN A 138 -15.07 2.04 -21.27
N LYS A 139 -14.43 3.19 -21.55
CA LYS A 139 -13.96 4.16 -20.52
C LYS A 139 -15.06 4.78 -19.65
N THR A 140 -16.32 4.67 -20.08
CA THR A 140 -17.49 5.24 -19.37
C THR A 140 -18.12 4.27 -18.39
N ASP A 141 -17.75 2.99 -18.43
CA ASP A 141 -18.30 1.99 -17.52
C ASP A 141 -17.68 2.13 -16.12
N LEU A 142 -18.52 2.10 -15.08
CA LEU A 142 -18.10 2.12 -13.68
C LEU A 142 -17.13 0.97 -13.36
N ARG A 143 -17.28 -0.17 -14.04
CA ARG A 143 -16.36 -1.31 -13.93
C ARG A 143 -14.92 -0.93 -14.30
N SER A 144 -14.73 -0.16 -15.36
CA SER A 144 -13.39 0.28 -15.80
C SER A 144 -12.75 1.21 -14.76
N ILE A 145 -13.56 2.04 -14.10
CA ILE A 145 -13.11 2.97 -13.05
C ILE A 145 -12.67 2.19 -11.82
N ILE A 146 -13.46 1.20 -11.37
CA ILE A 146 -13.15 0.36 -10.20
C ILE A 146 -11.87 -0.44 -10.44
N HIS A 147 -11.73 -1.12 -11.58
CA HIS A 147 -10.52 -1.89 -11.89
C HIS A 147 -9.27 -0.99 -11.96
N ARG A 148 -9.39 0.23 -12.52
CA ARG A 148 -8.28 1.18 -12.54
C ARG A 148 -7.88 1.65 -11.14
N GLN A 149 -8.86 1.88 -10.24
CA GLN A 149 -8.58 2.25 -8.85
C GLN A 149 -7.90 1.12 -8.08
N GLU A 150 -8.36 -0.11 -8.25
CA GLU A 150 -7.72 -1.28 -7.61
C GLU A 150 -6.29 -1.50 -8.13
N LEU A 151 -6.05 -1.35 -9.45
CA LEU A 151 -4.70 -1.41 -10.01
C LEU A 151 -3.76 -0.39 -9.36
N GLU A 152 -4.21 0.86 -9.17
CA GLU A 152 -3.40 1.86 -8.47
C GLU A 152 -3.14 1.52 -7.00
N ARG A 153 -4.13 0.94 -6.31
CA ARG A 153 -3.95 0.49 -4.92
C ARG A 153 -2.88 -0.60 -4.82
N ILE A 154 -2.92 -1.60 -5.70
CA ILE A 154 -1.95 -2.69 -5.73
C ILE A 154 -0.56 -2.18 -6.11
N ARG A 155 -0.45 -1.33 -7.14
CA ARG A 155 0.82 -0.72 -7.53
C ARG A 155 1.42 0.11 -6.40
N TYR A 156 0.60 0.86 -5.66
CA TYR A 156 1.06 1.60 -4.49
C TYR A 156 1.63 0.67 -3.41
N LEU A 157 0.96 -0.46 -3.15
CA LEU A 157 1.40 -1.44 -2.17
C LEU A 157 2.78 -2.02 -2.51
N ILE A 158 2.98 -2.47 -3.75
CA ILE A 158 4.28 -2.99 -4.22
C ILE A 158 5.36 -1.92 -4.16
N ARG A 159 5.06 -0.70 -4.63
CA ARG A 159 6.00 0.43 -4.58
C ARG A 159 6.39 0.78 -3.15
N SER A 160 5.43 0.81 -2.23
CA SER A 160 5.69 1.10 -0.83
C SER A 160 6.55 0.00 -0.19
N TYR A 161 6.29 -1.27 -0.49
CA TYR A 161 7.10 -2.39 -0.01
C TYR A 161 8.56 -2.29 -0.49
N LEU A 162 8.77 -2.15 -1.81
CA LEU A 162 10.12 -2.05 -2.37
C LEU A 162 10.86 -0.81 -1.87
N ARG A 163 10.17 0.31 -1.71
CA ARG A 163 10.77 1.55 -1.19
C ARG A 163 11.22 1.40 0.25
N THR A 164 10.37 0.86 1.14
CA THR A 164 10.75 0.61 2.53
C THR A 164 11.98 -0.31 2.64
N ARG A 165 12.11 -1.28 1.75
CA ARG A 165 13.31 -2.13 1.69
C ARG A 165 14.55 -1.39 1.25
N LEU A 166 14.45 -0.57 0.19
CA LEU A 166 15.56 0.26 -0.26
C LEU A 166 16.02 1.22 0.84
N ASP A 167 15.09 1.87 1.55
CA ASP A 167 15.40 2.76 2.65
C ASP A 167 16.22 2.02 3.76
N LYS A 168 15.85 0.78 4.08
CA LYS A 168 16.61 -0.07 5.02
C LYS A 168 17.96 -0.51 4.47
N ILE A 169 18.06 -0.80 3.18
CA ILE A 169 19.33 -1.17 2.53
C ILE A 169 20.30 0.01 2.56
N GLU A 170 19.82 1.23 2.33
CA GLU A 170 20.63 2.44 2.43
C GLU A 170 21.11 2.66 3.87
N LEU A 171 20.20 2.56 4.85
CA LEU A 171 20.51 2.75 6.27
C LEU A 171 21.52 1.71 6.81
N TYR A 172 21.33 0.43 6.47
CA TYR A 172 22.12 -0.68 6.97
C TYR A 172 23.11 -1.22 5.93
N SER A 173 23.59 -0.38 5.01
CA SER A 173 24.37 -0.78 3.83
C SER A 173 25.56 -1.71 4.13
N LEU A 174 26.41 -1.35 5.09
CA LEU A 174 27.58 -2.16 5.48
C LEU A 174 27.21 -3.46 6.21
N TRP A 175 26.15 -3.44 7.02
CA TRP A 175 25.65 -4.61 7.74
C TRP A 175 25.03 -5.63 6.77
N VAL A 176 24.19 -5.14 5.85
CA VAL A 176 23.54 -5.96 4.82
C VAL A 176 24.57 -6.54 3.84
N PHE A 177 25.67 -5.83 3.56
CA PHE A 177 26.75 -6.35 2.70
C PHE A 177 27.39 -7.64 3.24
N LYS A 178 27.39 -7.85 4.56
CA LYS A 178 27.84 -9.10 5.18
C LYS A 178 26.81 -10.22 5.05
N ASN A 179 25.52 -9.87 5.12
CA ASN A 179 24.38 -10.79 5.17
C ASN A 179 23.60 -10.78 3.85
N GLN A 180 24.25 -11.15 2.74
CA GLN A 180 23.69 -11.02 1.38
C GLN A 180 22.53 -11.98 1.07
N GLY A 181 22.36 -13.06 1.82
CA GLY A 181 21.38 -14.12 1.53
C GLY A 181 19.90 -13.71 1.63
N VAL A 182 19.63 -12.52 2.17
CA VAL A 182 18.27 -12.00 2.43
C VAL A 182 17.74 -11.14 1.26
N LEU A 183 18.64 -10.73 0.36
CA LEU A 183 18.39 -9.75 -0.70
C LEU A 183 17.97 -10.41 -2.02
N SER A 184 17.17 -9.67 -2.81
CA SER A 184 16.95 -9.98 -4.21
C SER A 184 18.23 -9.74 -5.05
N PRO A 185 18.39 -10.41 -6.21
CA PRO A 185 19.54 -10.18 -7.08
C PRO A 185 19.63 -8.73 -7.58
N GLN A 186 18.50 -8.06 -7.80
CA GLN A 186 18.44 -6.65 -8.18
C GLN A 186 18.85 -5.74 -7.02
N GLU A 187 18.42 -6.06 -5.79
CA GLU A 187 18.81 -5.35 -4.58
C GLU A 187 20.33 -5.46 -4.33
N LEU A 188 20.94 -6.61 -4.63
CA LEU A 188 22.39 -6.80 -4.53
C LEU A 188 23.18 -5.93 -5.50
N VAL A 189 22.69 -5.77 -6.73
CA VAL A 189 23.31 -4.85 -7.71
C VAL A 189 23.21 -3.43 -7.20
N TYR A 190 22.03 -3.02 -6.76
CA TYR A 190 21.80 -1.70 -6.19
C TYR A 190 22.70 -1.41 -4.98
N LEU A 191 22.83 -2.34 -4.04
CA LEU A 191 23.69 -2.20 -2.86
C LEU A 191 25.16 -2.01 -3.24
N LYS A 192 25.68 -2.78 -4.20
CA LYS A 192 27.08 -2.67 -4.66
C LYS A 192 27.34 -1.33 -5.32
N GLU A 193 26.43 -0.87 -6.17
CA GLU A 193 26.50 0.45 -6.78
C GLU A 193 26.44 1.55 -5.72
N TYR A 194 25.49 1.48 -4.79
CA TYR A 194 25.34 2.43 -3.69
C TYR A 194 26.59 2.51 -2.81
N LEU A 195 27.17 1.36 -2.43
CA LEU A 195 28.42 1.31 -1.67
C LEU A 195 29.58 1.92 -2.45
N SER A 196 29.68 1.66 -3.76
CA SER A 196 30.73 2.28 -4.59
C SER A 196 30.60 3.80 -4.62
N LEU A 197 29.36 4.32 -4.69
CA LEU A 197 29.09 5.76 -4.78
C LEU A 197 29.24 6.48 -3.43
N SER A 198 28.92 5.83 -2.32
CA SER A 198 29.03 6.40 -0.97
C SER A 198 30.44 6.29 -0.40
N VAL A 199 31.08 5.13 -0.55
CA VAL A 199 32.39 4.84 0.06
C VAL A 199 33.54 5.43 -0.76
N ALA A 200 33.47 5.47 -2.10
CA ALA A 200 34.59 5.98 -2.90
C ALA A 200 34.94 7.46 -2.63
N PRO A 201 33.97 8.40 -2.55
CA PRO A 201 34.26 9.77 -2.17
C PRO A 201 34.78 9.89 -0.74
N LEU A 202 34.21 9.12 0.20
CA LEU A 202 34.64 9.11 1.59
C LEU A 202 36.08 8.60 1.72
N LYS A 203 36.45 7.55 0.97
CA LYS A 203 37.82 7.04 0.90
C LYS A 203 38.79 8.09 0.33
N ASN A 204 38.44 8.72 -0.78
CA ASN A 204 39.25 9.79 -1.37
C ASN A 204 39.46 10.98 -0.43
N LEU A 205 38.49 11.27 0.44
CA LEU A 205 38.64 12.29 1.49
C LEU A 205 39.57 11.81 2.61
N CYS A 206 39.38 10.58 3.09
CA CYS A 206 40.18 10.01 4.16
C CYS A 206 41.66 9.83 3.79
N ASP A 207 41.94 9.49 2.53
CA ASP A 207 43.32 9.38 2.00
C ASP A 207 44.08 10.72 2.05
N ARG A 208 43.37 11.86 2.13
CA ARG A 208 43.95 13.21 2.24
C ARG A 208 44.10 13.68 3.68
N MET A 209 43.60 12.95 4.67
CA MET A 209 43.64 13.34 6.08
C MET A 209 44.86 12.74 6.78
N PRO A 210 45.70 13.53 7.48
CA PRO A 210 46.86 13.02 8.19
C PRO A 210 46.49 12.31 9.50
N GLY A 211 47.17 11.21 9.80
CA GLY A 211 47.08 10.53 11.10
C GLY A 211 45.91 9.53 11.21
N PRO A 212 45.53 9.14 12.44
CA PRO A 212 44.52 8.09 12.69
C PRO A 212 43.11 8.39 12.16
N CYS A 213 42.78 9.65 11.86
CA CYS A 213 41.48 10.03 11.31
C CYS A 213 41.29 9.65 9.82
N GLY A 214 42.38 9.38 9.08
CA GLY A 214 42.30 8.87 7.71
C GLY A 214 42.10 7.35 7.62
N GLN A 215 42.21 6.62 8.74
CA GLN A 215 42.02 5.18 8.78
C GLN A 215 40.53 4.84 8.94
N ILE A 216 39.91 4.45 7.82
CA ILE A 216 38.50 4.04 7.80
C ILE A 216 38.36 2.66 8.46
N ASN A 217 37.84 2.63 9.68
CA ASN A 217 37.50 1.37 10.35
C ASN A 217 36.08 0.93 9.94
N PRO A 218 35.92 -0.20 9.21
CA PRO A 218 34.60 -0.63 8.73
C PRO A 218 33.63 -0.96 9.87
N ARG A 219 34.14 -1.39 11.04
CA ARG A 219 33.33 -1.69 12.22
C ARG A 219 32.75 -0.44 12.91
N GLN A 220 33.42 0.71 12.80
CA GLN A 220 32.98 1.95 13.43
C GLN A 220 31.94 2.69 12.57
N MET A 221 31.91 2.44 11.27
CA MET A 221 30.91 2.99 10.35
C MET A 221 29.66 2.11 10.20
N GLU A 222 29.70 0.89 10.74
CA GLU A 222 28.61 -0.05 10.63
C GLU A 222 27.44 0.38 11.51
N ILE A 223 26.33 0.71 10.88
CA ILE A 223 25.04 0.88 11.56
C ILE A 223 24.35 -0.49 11.55
N ALA A 224 24.12 -1.04 12.74
CA ALA A 224 23.43 -2.31 12.92
C ALA A 224 21.96 -2.06 13.30
N PRO A 225 21.03 -2.95 12.90
CA PRO A 225 19.63 -2.87 13.32
C PRO A 225 19.50 -3.14 14.83
N ASP A 226 18.62 -2.39 15.49
CA ASP A 226 18.33 -2.56 16.92
C ASP A 226 17.31 -3.69 17.13
N LEU A 227 17.79 -4.84 17.61
CA LEU A 227 16.97 -6.03 17.84
C LEU A 227 16.16 -5.98 19.14
N GLU A 228 16.49 -5.09 20.08
CA GLU A 228 15.77 -4.95 21.35
C GLU A 228 14.55 -4.01 21.24
N THR A 229 14.30 -3.50 20.03
CA THR A 229 13.10 -2.71 19.74
C THR A 229 11.85 -3.54 20.05
N HIS A 230 10.97 -2.96 20.86
CA HIS A 230 9.70 -3.57 21.22
C HIS A 230 8.70 -3.45 20.08
N VAL A 231 8.10 -4.57 19.69
CA VAL A 231 7.13 -4.63 18.59
C VAL A 231 5.84 -5.30 19.03
N PHE A 232 4.72 -4.90 18.42
CA PHE A 232 3.44 -5.56 18.61
C PHE A 232 3.38 -6.80 17.70
N ALA A 233 3.28 -7.97 18.33
CA ALA A 233 3.25 -9.24 17.65
C ALA A 233 1.89 -9.91 17.85
N LYS A 234 1.33 -10.42 16.76
CA LYS A 234 0.17 -11.29 16.74
C LYS A 234 0.55 -12.67 16.20
N SER A 235 0.23 -13.71 16.95
CA SER A 235 0.51 -15.08 16.49
C SER A 235 -0.56 -15.60 15.54
N LYS A 236 -0.13 -16.29 14.48
CA LYS A 236 -1.03 -17.04 13.59
C LYS A 236 -1.23 -18.49 14.04
N VAL A 237 -0.25 -19.05 14.76
CA VAL A 237 -0.18 -20.46 15.15
C VAL A 237 0.03 -20.56 16.66
N ASP A 238 -0.50 -21.61 17.29
CA ASP A 238 -0.12 -21.93 18.67
C ASP A 238 1.36 -22.34 18.69
N LEU A 239 2.19 -21.51 19.31
CA LEU A 239 3.62 -21.77 19.42
C LEU A 239 3.83 -22.78 20.56
N PRO A 240 4.43 -23.96 20.31
CA PRO A 240 4.66 -24.96 21.35
C PRO A 240 5.80 -24.56 22.29
N ASP A 241 6.69 -23.66 21.86
CA ASP A 241 7.84 -23.23 22.63
C ASP A 241 7.51 -22.02 23.48
N THR A 242 7.83 -22.09 24.77
CA THR A 242 7.80 -20.92 25.65
C THR A 242 8.92 -19.98 25.23
N ILE A 243 8.57 -18.79 24.75
CA ILE A 243 9.57 -17.79 24.37
C ILE A 243 10.12 -17.19 25.65
N ILE A 244 11.43 -17.34 25.86
CA ILE A 244 12.13 -16.68 26.95
C ILE A 244 12.37 -15.23 26.50
N VAL A 245 11.67 -14.31 27.14
CA VAL A 245 11.90 -12.88 26.95
C VAL A 245 12.82 -12.40 28.08
N ASN A 246 13.99 -11.92 27.71
CA ASN A 246 14.97 -11.38 28.64
C ASN A 246 14.71 -9.88 28.82
N ASP A 247 13.77 -9.52 29.69
CA ASP A 247 13.48 -8.11 30.01
C ASP A 247 14.34 -7.67 31.20
N GLY A 248 15.66 -7.59 30.96
CA GLY A 248 16.65 -7.27 31.99
C GLY A 248 16.90 -8.43 32.98
N PRO A 249 16.74 -8.24 34.31
CA PRO A 249 17.07 -9.27 35.31
C PRO A 249 15.98 -10.35 35.49
N ARG A 250 14.88 -10.30 34.75
CA ARG A 250 13.79 -11.27 34.82
C ARG A 250 13.67 -11.99 33.48
N GLU A 251 13.84 -13.30 33.51
CA GLU A 251 13.49 -14.18 32.39
C GLU A 251 12.00 -14.51 32.54
N GLU A 252 11.17 -13.93 31.68
CA GLU A 252 9.74 -14.26 31.62
C GLU A 252 9.50 -15.26 30.49
N GLU A 253 8.96 -16.40 30.89
CA GLU A 253 8.52 -17.47 30.00
C GLU A 253 7.11 -17.16 29.49
N ILE A 254 7.02 -16.71 28.23
CA ILE A 254 5.77 -16.21 27.65
C ILE A 254 5.20 -17.25 26.65
N THR A 255 4.08 -17.90 27.01
CA THR A 255 3.37 -18.84 26.11
C THR A 255 2.44 -18.08 25.16
N ILE A 256 2.77 -18.02 23.87
CA ILE A 256 1.96 -17.28 22.88
C ILE A 256 0.92 -18.21 22.25
N ASN A 257 -0.35 -18.02 22.64
CA ASN A 257 -1.48 -18.69 22.02
C ASN A 257 -1.82 -18.06 20.66
N LYS A 258 -2.49 -18.83 19.80
CA LYS A 258 -3.03 -18.38 18.52
C LYS A 258 -3.92 -17.15 18.71
N ASP A 259 -3.77 -16.20 17.79
CA ASP A 259 -4.48 -14.92 17.75
C ASP A 259 -4.24 -13.98 18.96
N SER A 260 -3.43 -14.39 19.95
CA SER A 260 -3.04 -13.50 21.03
C SER A 260 -2.08 -12.41 20.53
N GLN A 261 -2.23 -11.20 21.08
CA GLN A 261 -1.40 -10.05 20.78
C GLN A 261 -0.56 -9.70 22.01
N ARG A 262 0.74 -9.53 21.83
CA ARG A 262 1.66 -9.15 22.89
C ARG A 262 2.74 -8.22 22.37
N ILE A 263 3.26 -7.41 23.30
CA ILE A 263 4.45 -6.60 23.08
C ILE A 263 5.62 -7.43 23.57
N VAL A 264 6.61 -7.62 22.69
CA VAL A 264 7.83 -8.37 22.99
C VAL A 264 9.00 -7.71 22.27
N PRO A 265 10.23 -7.85 22.78
CA PRO A 265 11.41 -7.43 22.04
C PRO A 265 11.55 -8.25 20.74
N TYR A 266 11.95 -7.58 19.67
CA TYR A 266 12.04 -8.20 18.35
C TYR A 266 13.03 -9.37 18.31
N ALA A 267 14.10 -9.32 19.10
CA ALA A 267 15.12 -10.36 19.20
C ALA A 267 14.53 -11.75 19.47
N SER A 268 13.57 -11.85 20.39
CA SER A 268 12.93 -13.11 20.80
C SER A 268 12.00 -13.70 19.72
N ILE A 269 11.43 -12.85 18.85
CA ILE A 269 10.45 -13.28 17.83
C ILE A 269 10.99 -13.33 16.40
N ARG A 270 12.25 -12.94 16.20
CA ARG A 270 12.88 -12.77 14.89
C ARG A 270 12.71 -13.98 13.98
N GLU A 271 13.00 -15.18 14.48
CA GLU A 271 12.92 -16.41 13.67
C GLU A 271 11.48 -16.79 13.33
N TYR A 272 10.54 -16.57 14.26
CA TYR A 272 9.12 -16.81 14.01
C TYR A 272 8.52 -15.83 12.98
N VAL A 273 9.03 -14.59 12.94
CA VAL A 273 8.66 -13.61 11.89
C VAL A 273 9.23 -14.02 10.53
N ARG A 274 10.48 -14.51 10.47
CA ARG A 274 11.09 -15.03 9.22
C ARG A 274 10.34 -16.23 8.67
N ASN A 275 9.88 -17.11 9.55
CA ASN A 275 9.08 -18.30 9.21
C ASN A 275 7.60 -17.99 8.95
N ASN A 276 7.18 -16.73 9.00
CA ASN A 276 5.79 -16.30 8.78
C ASN A 276 4.76 -16.91 9.76
N GLN A 277 5.19 -17.26 10.97
CA GLN A 277 4.34 -17.79 12.04
C GLN A 277 3.74 -16.65 12.90
N ILE A 278 4.45 -15.52 12.99
CA ILE A 278 4.03 -14.31 13.68
C ILE A 278 3.87 -13.17 12.66
N LYS A 279 2.84 -12.36 12.87
CA LYS A 279 2.57 -11.12 12.12
C LYS A 279 2.77 -9.91 13.04
N LEU A 280 3.40 -8.86 12.53
CA LEU A 280 3.53 -7.59 13.24
C LEU A 280 2.29 -6.71 12.99
N ILE A 281 1.90 -5.91 13.98
CA ILE A 281 0.72 -5.02 13.94
C ILE A 281 1.11 -3.58 14.26
#